data_AF-A0A244E823-F1
#
_entry.id   AF-A0A244E823-F1
#
_cell.length_a   1.000
_cell.length_b   1.000
_cell.length_c   1.000
_cell.angle_alpha   90.00
_cell.angle_beta   90.00
_cell.angle_gamma   90.00
#
_symmetry.space_group_name_H-M   'P 1'
#
loop_
_entity.id
_entity.type
_entity.pdbx_description
1 polymer ?
#
loop_
_entity_poly.entity_id
_entity_poly.type
_entity_poly.pdbx_seq_one_letter_code
_entity_poly.pdbx_strand_id
1 'polypeptide(L)'
;MSEAKQPLPAPRLQLRWEANPDQGIYSWLCHYELVLPLDEHDIRREVYDDEGEMTGKVDEMVIAIKPPTKRGGGGVPCASMEGERYFDPPFRDGVHANWDAKHLGNPPIFAIAPDGTAFTKPETPGQQS
;
A
#
# COMPACT_ATOMS: atom_id res chain seq x y z
N MET A 1 8.67 13.59 -16.89
CA MET A 1 9.33 12.27 -16.81
C MET A 1 8.99 11.74 -15.43
N SER A 2 8.11 10.75 -15.32
CA SER A 2 7.75 10.14 -14.03
C SER A 2 8.96 9.38 -13.51
N GLU A 3 9.44 9.70 -12.30
CA GLU A 3 10.41 8.85 -11.61
C GLU A 3 9.87 7.42 -11.56
N ALA A 4 10.69 6.45 -11.98
CA ALA A 4 10.34 5.05 -11.86
C ALA A 4 10.15 4.72 -10.38
N LYS A 5 8.92 4.36 -9.99
CA LYS A 5 8.60 3.82 -8.67
C LYS A 5 9.61 2.72 -8.36
N GLN A 6 10.36 2.84 -7.28
CA GLN A 6 11.30 1.78 -6.89
C GLN A 6 10.55 0.47 -6.69
N PRO A 7 11.05 -0.67 -7.23
CA PRO A 7 10.42 -1.96 -7.02
C PRO A 7 10.49 -2.31 -5.54
N LEU A 8 9.33 -2.51 -4.91
CA LEU A 8 9.21 -2.93 -3.52
C LEU A 8 9.28 -4.45 -3.43
N PRO A 9 9.83 -5.03 -2.34
CA PRO A 9 9.84 -6.47 -2.17
C PRO A 9 8.41 -7.03 -2.07
N ALA A 10 8.21 -8.26 -2.52
CA ALA A 10 6.99 -9.03 -2.35
C ALA A 10 7.34 -10.46 -1.84
N PRO A 11 6.54 -11.08 -0.97
CA PRO A 11 5.27 -10.58 -0.45
C PRO A 11 5.45 -9.43 0.55
N ARG A 12 4.51 -8.49 0.56
CA ARG A 12 4.50 -7.35 1.50
C ARG A 12 3.08 -6.99 1.92
N LEU A 13 2.97 -6.33 3.06
CA LEU A 13 1.79 -5.56 3.41
C LEU A 13 2.03 -4.10 3.03
N GLN A 14 1.01 -3.42 2.51
CA GLN A 14 1.10 -1.99 2.23
C GLN A 14 -0.14 -1.22 2.66
N LEU A 15 0.10 0.01 3.09
CA LEU A 15 -0.88 1.02 3.45
C LEU A 15 -0.79 2.13 2.40
N ARG A 16 -1.60 2.04 1.35
CA ARG A 16 -1.53 2.94 0.21
C ARG A 16 -2.54 4.07 0.34
N TRP A 17 -2.03 5.29 0.38
CA TRP A 17 -2.83 6.50 0.44
C TRP A 17 -3.25 6.97 -0.94
N GLU A 18 -4.48 7.46 -1.03
CA GLU A 18 -5.08 8.00 -2.24
C GLU A 18 -5.97 9.19 -1.88
N ALA A 19 -6.04 10.18 -2.77
CA ALA A 19 -7.02 11.26 -2.62
C ALA A 19 -8.43 10.68 -2.70
N ASN A 20 -9.30 11.06 -1.77
CA ASN A 20 -10.70 10.66 -1.85
C ASN A 20 -11.40 11.46 -2.96
N PRO A 21 -11.93 10.82 -4.03
CA PRO A 21 -12.64 11.54 -5.08
C PRO A 21 -13.97 12.15 -4.57
N ASP A 22 -14.54 11.57 -3.51
CA ASP A 22 -15.75 12.10 -2.90
C ASP A 22 -15.43 13.37 -2.10
N GLN A 23 -15.96 14.52 -2.55
CA GLN A 23 -15.74 15.84 -1.94
C GLN A 23 -16.49 16.04 -0.60
N GLY A 24 -16.19 15.19 0.38
CA GLY A 24 -16.76 15.23 1.72
C GLY A 24 -15.75 15.63 2.80
N ILE A 25 -16.09 15.34 4.06
CA ILE A 25 -15.22 15.58 5.22
C ILE A 25 -13.95 14.71 5.25
N TYR A 26 -13.88 13.69 4.40
CA TYR A 26 -12.76 12.77 4.28
C TYR A 26 -11.98 13.07 3.00
N SER A 27 -10.76 13.57 3.14
CA SER A 27 -9.92 13.96 2.00
C SER A 27 -9.05 12.81 1.48
N TRP A 28 -8.90 11.75 2.26
CA TRP A 28 -7.97 10.66 1.95
C TRP A 28 -8.57 9.28 2.20
N LEU A 29 -8.21 8.33 1.35
CA LEU A 29 -8.46 6.91 1.49
C LEU A 29 -7.13 6.19 1.78
N CYS A 30 -7.13 5.26 2.73
CA CYS A 30 -6.03 4.33 2.93
C CYS A 30 -6.48 2.92 2.56
N HIS A 31 -5.83 2.35 1.55
CA HIS A 31 -6.01 0.97 1.13
C HIS A 31 -5.05 0.09 1.92
N TYR A 32 -5.59 -0.88 2.64
CA TYR A 32 -4.79 -1.89 3.33
C TYR A 32 -4.74 -3.15 2.47
N GLU A 33 -3.54 -3.48 1.99
CA GLU A 33 -3.34 -4.45 0.91
C GLU A 33 -2.26 -5.48 1.27
N LEU A 34 -2.47 -6.72 0.85
CA LEU A 34 -1.43 -7.75 0.73
C LEU A 34 -0.99 -7.80 -0.73
N VAL A 35 0.30 -7.67 -0.98
CA VAL A 35 0.89 -7.83 -2.31
C VAL A 35 1.65 -9.14 -2.39
N LEU A 36 1.32 -9.93 -3.40
CA LEU A 36 1.96 -11.20 -3.69
C LEU A 36 2.75 -11.13 -5.00
N PRO A 37 3.97 -11.70 -5.06
CA PRO A 37 4.67 -11.86 -6.33
C PRO A 37 3.93 -12.88 -7.20
N LEU A 38 3.96 -12.68 -8.51
CA LEU A 38 3.43 -13.61 -9.50
C LEU A 38 4.57 -14.19 -10.33
N ASP A 39 4.57 -15.51 -10.49
CA ASP A 39 5.56 -16.23 -11.29
C ASP A 39 5.28 -16.05 -12.80
N GLU A 40 6.28 -16.26 -13.65
CA GLU A 40 6.23 -16.00 -15.09
C GLU A 40 5.00 -16.63 -15.77
N HIS A 41 4.63 -17.83 -15.34
CA HIS A 41 3.54 -18.63 -15.90
C HIS A 41 2.24 -18.55 -15.09
N ASP A 42 2.14 -17.62 -14.13
CA ASP A 42 0.94 -17.45 -13.33
C ASP A 42 -0.18 -16.77 -14.13
N ILE A 43 -1.32 -17.44 -14.25
CA ILE A 43 -2.49 -16.93 -14.98
C ILE A 43 -3.02 -15.61 -14.42
N ARG A 44 -2.77 -15.32 -13.14
CA ARG A 44 -3.19 -14.07 -12.48
C ARG A 44 -2.42 -12.86 -12.99
N ARG A 45 -1.34 -13.06 -13.76
CA ARG A 45 -0.60 -11.98 -14.43
C ARG A 45 -1.40 -11.39 -15.57
N GLU A 46 -2.28 -12.16 -16.20
CA GLU A 46 -2.96 -11.79 -17.42
C GLU A 46 -4.00 -10.69 -17.17
N VAL A 47 -3.84 -9.56 -17.86
CA VAL A 47 -4.80 -8.45 -17.84
C VAL A 47 -5.61 -8.50 -19.11
N TYR A 48 -6.94 -8.54 -18.97
CA TYR A 48 -7.89 -8.60 -20.08
C TYR A 48 -8.69 -7.31 -20.14
N ASP A 49 -9.06 -6.88 -21.35
CA ASP A 49 -10.06 -5.82 -21.54
C ASP A 49 -11.50 -6.37 -21.48
N ASP A 50 -12.48 -5.49 -21.69
CA ASP A 50 -13.90 -5.83 -21.67
C ASP A 50 -14.34 -6.76 -22.82
N GLU A 51 -13.50 -6.89 -23.87
CA GLU A 51 -13.74 -7.79 -25.01
C GLU A 51 -13.13 -9.17 -24.78
N GLY A 52 -12.35 -9.35 -23.71
CA GLY A 52 -11.69 -10.61 -23.36
C GLY A 52 -10.33 -10.79 -24.02
N GLU A 53 -9.74 -9.75 -24.61
CA GLU A 53 -8.42 -9.78 -25.21
C GLU A 53 -7.34 -9.44 -24.17
N MET A 54 -6.22 -10.18 -24.18
CA MET A 54 -5.13 -9.96 -23.24
C MET A 54 -4.36 -8.68 -23.62
N THR A 55 -4.45 -7.65 -22.77
CA THR A 55 -3.83 -6.34 -22.98
C THR A 55 -2.49 -6.16 -22.29
N GLY A 56 -2.13 -7.04 -21.34
CA GLY A 56 -0.85 -6.95 -20.65
C GLY A 56 -0.60 -8.04 -19.63
N LYS A 57 0.55 -7.93 -18.95
CA LYS A 57 0.92 -8.76 -17.81
C LYS A 57 1.37 -7.91 -16.62
N VAL A 58 0.98 -8.31 -15.41
CA VAL A 58 1.48 -7.73 -14.16
C VAL A 58 2.41 -8.72 -13.45
N ASP A 59 3.33 -8.22 -12.62
CA ASP A 59 4.27 -9.05 -11.84
C ASP A 59 3.83 -9.24 -10.39
N GLU A 60 2.79 -8.52 -9.96
CA GLU A 60 2.29 -8.54 -8.60
C GLU A 60 0.76 -8.59 -8.58
N MET A 61 0.21 -9.34 -7.64
CA MET A 61 -1.22 -9.31 -7.32
C MET A 61 -1.45 -8.52 -6.06
N VAL A 62 -2.35 -7.54 -6.12
CA VAL A 62 -2.77 -6.72 -4.99
C VAL A 62 -4.10 -7.24 -4.46
N ILE A 63 -4.13 -7.66 -3.20
CA ILE A 63 -5.34 -8.11 -2.51
C ILE A 63 -5.72 -7.07 -1.48
N ALA A 64 -6.88 -6.43 -1.66
CA ALA A 64 -7.46 -5.58 -0.62
C ALA A 64 -7.89 -6.44 0.58
N ILE A 65 -7.33 -6.17 1.76
CA ILE A 65 -7.66 -6.91 3.00
C ILE A 65 -9.04 -6.49 3.52
N LYS A 66 -9.42 -5.24 3.25
CA LYS A 66 -10.70 -4.63 3.65
C LYS A 66 -11.03 -3.44 2.74
N PRO A 67 -12.26 -2.93 2.77
CA PRO A 67 -12.57 -1.65 2.17
C PRO A 67 -11.68 -0.52 2.71
N PRO A 68 -11.35 0.50 1.90
CA PRO A 68 -10.44 1.57 2.31
C PRO A 68 -10.94 2.31 3.55
N THR A 69 -10.03 2.63 4.45
CA THR A 69 -10.35 3.53 5.58
C THR A 69 -10.28 4.98 5.15
N LYS A 70 -11.11 5.80 5.78
CA LYS A 70 -11.24 7.22 5.46
C LYS A 70 -10.52 8.08 6.48
N ARG A 71 -9.78 9.09 6.02
CA ARG A 71 -9.15 10.09 6.88
C ARG A 71 -9.58 11.50 6.46
N GLY A 72 -10.00 12.30 7.44
CA GLY A 72 -10.28 13.72 7.26
C GLY A 72 -9.04 14.59 7.46
N GLY A 73 -9.14 15.86 7.05
CA GLY A 73 -8.07 16.85 7.19
C GLY A 73 -7.27 17.06 5.90
N GLY A 74 -6.80 18.29 5.69
CA GLY A 74 -6.11 18.71 4.47
C GLY A 74 -4.62 18.34 4.40
N GLY A 75 -4.04 17.78 5.47
CA GLY A 75 -2.64 17.35 5.47
C GLY A 75 -2.43 16.17 4.53
N VAL A 76 -1.44 16.28 3.63
CA VAL A 76 -1.09 15.21 2.69
C VAL A 76 -0.48 14.04 3.47
N PRO A 77 -0.96 12.81 3.28
CA PRO A 77 -0.35 11.63 3.90
C PRO A 77 1.14 11.49 3.62
N CYS A 78 1.85 11.01 4.64
CA CYS A 78 3.31 10.83 4.61
C CYS A 78 4.11 12.13 4.40
N ALA A 79 3.53 13.30 4.73
CA ALA A 79 4.18 14.60 4.67
C ALA A 79 3.78 15.47 5.87
N SER A 80 4.75 16.12 6.52
CA SER A 80 4.49 17.15 7.53
C SER A 80 4.06 18.47 6.88
N MET A 81 3.64 19.46 7.68
CA MET A 81 3.32 20.80 7.16
C MET A 81 4.56 21.51 6.58
N GLU A 82 5.74 21.16 7.10
CA GLU A 82 7.06 21.63 6.69
C GLU A 82 7.63 20.84 5.51
N GLY A 83 6.92 19.79 5.05
CA GLY A 83 7.30 18.96 3.91
C GLY A 83 8.19 17.75 4.25
N GLU A 84 8.45 17.48 5.54
CA GLU A 84 9.20 16.30 5.95
C GLU A 84 8.40 15.03 5.64
N ARG A 85 9.07 14.02 5.06
CA ARG A 85 8.43 12.78 4.63
C ARG A 85 8.58 11.69 5.69
N TYR A 86 7.50 10.99 6.02
CA TYR A 86 7.51 9.99 7.10
C TYR A 86 6.53 8.83 6.85
N PHE A 87 6.75 7.72 7.56
CA PHE A 87 5.83 6.58 7.58
C PHE A 87 4.53 6.96 8.33
N ASP A 88 3.42 7.04 7.60
CA ASP A 88 2.13 7.52 8.10
C ASP A 88 1.07 6.41 8.06
N PRO A 89 0.98 5.56 9.11
CA PRO A 89 -0.03 4.52 9.18
C PRO A 89 -1.35 5.08 9.76
N PRO A 90 -2.53 4.68 9.23
CA PRO A 90 -3.77 4.87 9.96
C PRO A 90 -3.69 4.11 11.28
N PHE A 91 -4.08 4.73 12.39
CA PHE A 91 -3.88 4.17 13.74
C PHE A 91 -4.30 2.69 13.88
N ARG A 92 -5.50 2.33 13.41
CA ARG A 92 -5.97 0.94 13.48
C ARG A 92 -5.33 0.04 12.43
N ASP A 93 -5.29 0.46 11.16
CA ASP A 93 -4.78 -0.40 10.09
C ASP A 93 -3.28 -0.70 10.28
N GLY A 94 -2.49 0.25 10.81
CA GLY A 94 -1.09 0.04 11.15
C GLY A 94 -0.87 -1.00 12.27
N VAL A 95 -1.72 -1.01 13.30
CA VAL A 95 -1.66 -2.03 14.37
C VAL A 95 -1.99 -3.40 13.80
N HIS A 96 -3.06 -3.52 13.02
CA HIS A 96 -3.46 -4.77 12.39
C HIS A 96 -2.42 -5.29 11.40
N ALA A 97 -1.78 -4.41 10.61
CA ALA A 97 -0.69 -4.80 9.72
C ALA A 97 0.48 -5.49 10.46
N ASN A 98 0.79 -5.09 11.68
CA ASN A 98 1.80 -5.79 12.49
C ASN A 98 1.36 -7.20 12.89
N TRP A 99 0.09 -7.35 13.30
CA TRP A 99 -0.43 -8.66 13.68
C TRP A 99 -0.51 -9.59 12.48
N ASP A 100 -0.99 -9.09 11.34
CA ASP A 100 -1.09 -9.87 10.12
C ASP A 100 0.31 -10.25 9.60
N ALA A 101 1.28 -9.31 9.62
CA ALA A 101 2.66 -9.63 9.27
C ALA A 101 3.20 -10.80 10.11
N LYS A 102 2.96 -10.79 11.43
CA LYS A 102 3.38 -11.89 12.31
C LYS A 102 2.79 -13.24 11.90
N HIS A 103 1.51 -13.28 11.54
CA HIS A 103 0.85 -14.51 11.10
C HIS A 103 1.26 -14.96 9.69
N LEU A 104 1.71 -14.03 8.85
CA LEU A 104 2.12 -14.27 7.46
C LEU A 104 3.61 -14.57 7.29
N GLY A 105 4.37 -14.75 8.37
CA GLY A 105 5.81 -15.03 8.30
C GLY A 105 6.69 -13.78 8.21
N ASN A 106 6.23 -12.66 8.77
CA ASN A 106 6.91 -11.36 8.85
C ASN A 106 7.27 -10.70 7.50
N PRO A 107 6.34 -10.59 6.53
CA PRO A 107 6.58 -9.75 5.36
C PRO A 107 6.79 -8.28 5.76
N PRO A 108 7.58 -7.51 5.00
CA PRO A 108 7.77 -6.09 5.25
C PRO A 108 6.46 -5.31 5.10
N ILE A 109 6.35 -4.20 5.83
CA ILE A 109 5.19 -3.30 5.83
C ILE A 109 5.61 -1.95 5.28
N PHE A 110 4.89 -1.44 4.28
CA PHE A 110 5.13 -0.14 3.68
C PHE A 110 3.94 0.82 3.83
N ALA A 111 4.22 2.11 3.96
CA ALA A 111 3.25 3.15 3.68
C ALA A 111 3.57 3.75 2.31
N ILE A 112 2.57 3.87 1.44
CA ILE A 112 2.72 4.45 0.10
C ILE A 112 1.95 5.76 0.07
N ALA A 113 2.65 6.87 -0.14
CA ALA A 113 2.07 8.20 -0.24
C ALA A 113 1.24 8.36 -1.53
N PRO A 114 0.39 9.42 -1.64
CA PRO A 114 -0.40 9.66 -2.84
C PRO A 114 0.42 9.87 -4.11
N ASP A 115 1.65 10.38 -3.99
CA ASP A 115 2.59 10.53 -5.10
C ASP A 115 3.31 9.22 -5.49
N GLY A 116 3.05 8.14 -4.74
CA GLY A 116 3.63 6.82 -4.97
C GLY A 116 4.93 6.55 -4.22
N THR A 117 5.46 7.50 -3.46
CA THR A 117 6.66 7.31 -2.64
C THR A 117 6.38 6.30 -1.53
N ALA A 118 7.28 5.34 -1.35
CA ALA A 118 7.14 4.29 -0.34
C ALA A 118 8.04 4.54 0.87
N PHE A 119 7.51 4.25 2.06
CA PHE A 119 8.20 4.34 3.34
C PHE A 119 8.15 2.99 4.01
N THR A 120 9.31 2.43 4.33
CA THR A 120 9.39 1.20 5.13
C THR A 120 8.96 1.52 6.55
N LYS A 121 8.14 0.66 7.15
CA LYS A 121 7.82 0.79 8.57
C LYS A 121 9.13 0.73 9.40
N PRO A 122 9.40 1.71 10.28
CA PRO A 122 10.56 1.64 11.15
C PRO A 122 10.45 0.45 12.11
N GLU A 123 11.58 -0.17 12.41
CA GLU A 123 11.65 -1.21 13.45
C GLU A 123 11.27 -0.59 14.79
N THR A 124 10.32 -1.20 15.51
CA THR A 124 10.01 -0.77 16.87
C THR A 124 11.16 -1.23 17.78
N PRO A 125 11.87 -0.34 18.49
CA PRO A 125 12.89 -0.77 19.44
C PRO A 125 12.25 -1.68 20.50
N GLY A 126 12.66 -2.95 20.59
CA GLY A 126 12.32 -3.84 21.71
C GLY A 126 11.36 -5.00 21.44
N GLN A 127 10.95 -5.28 20.19
CA GLN A 127 10.29 -6.55 19.87
C GLN A 127 11.30 -7.53 19.27
N GLN A 128 12.11 -8.15 20.13
CA GLN A 128 12.79 -9.40 19.78
C GLN A 128 11.78 -10.56 19.83
N SER A 129 11.98 -11.49 18.89
CA SER A 129 11.21 -12.69 18.59
C SER A 129 10.91 -13.57 19.79
#